data_AF-A0A7J3R1L2-F1
#
_entry.id   AF-A0A7J3R1L2-F1
#
_cell.length_a   1.000
_cell.length_b   1.000
_cell.length_c   1.000
_cell.angle_alpha   90.00
_cell.angle_beta   90.00
_cell.angle_gamma   90.00
#
_symmetry.space_group_name_H-M   'P 1'
#
loop_
_entity.id
_entity.type
_entity.pdbx_description
1 polymer ?
#
loop_
_entity_poly.entity_id
_entity_poly.type
_entity_poly.pdbx_seq_one_letter_code
_entity_poly.pdbx_strand_id
1 'polypeptide(L)' 'MVDDEKCNSCGWCIEACDFGAINIHQVKNIAFICDRCKGRGILQCVIWCPEGALTLVTSDVRSQKARITAVNKLF' A
#
# COMPACT_ATOMS: atom_id res chain seq x y z
N MET A 1 3.65 0.14 -0.49
CA MET A 1 3.00 -0.39 -1.72
C MET A 1 1.82 -1.21 -1.28
N VAL A 2 0.73 -1.16 -2.04
CA VAL A 2 -0.46 -1.99 -1.83
C VAL A 2 -0.48 -3.03 -2.93
N ASP A 3 -0.78 -4.27 -2.55
CA ASP A 3 -1.04 -5.36 -3.46
C ASP A 3 -2.54 -5.40 -3.75
N ASP A 4 -2.91 -5.02 -4.97
CA ASP A 4 -4.30 -4.91 -5.42
C ASP A 4 -5.02 -6.27 -5.44
N GLU A 5 -4.28 -7.38 -5.56
CA GLU A 5 -4.87 -8.73 -5.57
C GLU A 5 -5.19 -9.25 -4.17
N LYS A 6 -4.46 -8.76 -3.15
CA LYS A 6 -4.66 -9.15 -1.75
C LYS A 6 -5.52 -8.15 -0.97
N CYS A 7 -5.55 -6.89 -1.38
CA CYS A 7 -6.28 -5.86 -0.68
C CYS A 7 -7.79 -6.01 -0.91
N ASN A 8 -8.53 -6.33 0.15
CA ASN A 8 -9.98 -6.48 0.13
C ASN A 8 -10.73 -5.30 0.77
N SER A 9 -10.06 -4.14 0.94
CA SER A 9 -10.64 -2.93 1.55
C SER A 9 -11.30 -3.13 2.92
N CYS A 10 -10.83 -4.08 3.73
CA CYS A 10 -11.32 -4.36 5.08
C CYS A 10 -11.24 -3.18 6.08
N GLY A 11 -10.41 -2.17 5.82
CA GLY A 11 -10.38 -0.93 6.63
C GLY A 11 -9.48 -0.96 7.87
N TRP A 12 -8.91 -2.11 8.26
CA TRP A 12 -8.04 -2.20 9.45
C TRP A 12 -6.85 -1.23 9.44
N CYS A 13 -6.31 -0.96 8.25
CA CYS A 13 -5.22 0.00 8.11
C CYS A 13 -5.63 1.45 8.39
N ILE A 14 -6.91 1.81 8.22
CA ILE A 14 -7.45 3.13 8.54
C ILE A 14 -7.44 3.33 10.06
N GLU A 15 -8.02 2.38 10.79
CA GLU A 15 -8.08 2.42 12.26
C GLU A 15 -6.70 2.35 12.90
N ALA A 16 -5.76 1.62 12.28
CA ALA A 16 -4.38 1.54 12.76
C ALA A 16 -3.57 2.84 12.55
N CYS A 17 -4.11 3.84 11.86
CA CYS A 17 -3.39 5.07 11.55
C CYS A 17 -3.81 6.21 12.47
N ASP A 18 -2.97 6.53 13.46
CA ASP A 18 -3.18 7.66 14.39
C ASP A 18 -3.30 9.03 13.70
N PHE A 19 -2.86 9.14 12.45
CA PHE A 19 -2.89 10.38 11.66
C PHE A 19 -4.11 10.50 10.75
N GLY A 20 -4.93 9.44 10.62
CA GLY A 20 -6.07 9.43 9.70
C GLY A 20 -5.68 9.60 8.23
N ALA A 21 -4.46 9.23 7.84
CA ALA A 21 -3.91 9.50 6.51
C ALA A 21 -4.26 8.44 5.45
N ILE A 22 -5.03 7.42 5.82
CA ILE A 22 -5.34 6.26 4.96
C ILE A 22 -6.80 6.34 4.54
N ASN A 23 -7.06 6.09 3.26
CA ASN A 23 -8.41 6.11 2.68
C ASN A 23 -8.59 4.91 1.74
N ILE A 24 -9.83 4.54 1.43
CA ILE A 24 -10.13 3.46 0.48
C ILE A 24 -10.70 4.04 -0.81
N HIS A 25 -10.21 3.55 -1.95
CA HIS A 25 -10.79 3.85 -3.24
C HIS A 25 -12.06 3.03 -3.45
N GLN A 26 -13.23 3.65 -3.37
CA GLN A 26 -14.54 2.96 -3.43
C GLN A 26 -14.77 2.16 -4.73
N VAL A 27 -14.28 2.64 -5.88
CA VAL A 27 -14.45 1.92 -7.16
C VAL A 27 -13.47 0.74 -7.32
N LYS A 28 -12.23 0.88 -6.83
CA LYS A 28 -11.17 -0.11 -7.02
C LYS A 28 -11.03 -1.06 -5.84
N ASN A 29 -11.69 -0.79 -4.72
CA ASN A 29 -11.62 -1.58 -3.49
C ASN A 29 -10.19 -1.73 -2.92
N ILE A 30 -9.31 -0.77 -3.22
CA ILE A 30 -7.93 -0.74 -2.74
C ILE A 30 -7.72 0.38 -1.71
N ALA A 31 -6.86 0.14 -0.73
CA ALA A 31 -6.43 1.15 0.22
C ALA A 31 -5.37 2.08 -0.40
N PHE A 32 -5.47 3.38 -0.10
CA PHE A 32 -4.44 4.37 -0.33
C PHE A 32 -3.68 4.63 0.95
N ILE A 33 -2.37 4.37 0.91
CA ILE A 33 -1.47 4.55 2.05
C ILE A 33 -0.44 5.65 1.78
N CYS A 34 0.00 6.32 2.85
CA CYS A 34 1.13 7.23 2.79
C CYS A 34 2.45 6.50 3.06
N ASP A 35 3.57 7.21 2.84
CA ASP A 35 4.93 6.74 3.11
C ASP A 35 5.63 7.59 4.19
N ARG A 36 4.87 8.30 5.01
CA ARG A 36 5.39 9.31 5.97
C ARG A 36 5.80 8.73 7.33
N CYS A 37 5.59 7.43 7.56
CA CYS A 37 6.06 6.73 8.76
C CYS A 37 7.49 6.18 8.64
N LYS A 38 8.22 6.52 7.56
CA LYS A 38 9.63 6.14 7.36
C LYS A 38 10.48 6.51 8.57
N GLY A 39 11.37 5.59 8.97
CA GLY A 39 12.30 5.80 10.09
C GLY A 39 11.70 5.60 11.49
N ARG A 40 10.38 5.39 11.63
CA ARG A 40 9.73 5.11 12.93
C ARG A 40 9.69 3.63 13.30
N GLY A 41 10.45 2.78 12.59
CA GLY A 41 10.41 1.33 12.75
C GLY A 41 9.25 0.69 11.97
N ILE A 42 8.40 -0.06 12.67
CA ILE A 42 7.36 -0.89 12.04
C ILE A 42 6.12 -0.04 11.74
N LEU A 43 5.58 -0.13 10.51
CA LEU A 43 4.40 0.60 10.11
C LEU A 43 3.14 -0.08 10.64
N GLN A 44 2.34 0.63 11.42
CA GLN A 44 1.09 0.13 11.99
C GLN A 44 0.16 -0.41 10.90
N CYS A 45 -0.01 0.31 9.80
CA CYS A 45 -0.85 -0.17 8.69
C CYS A 45 -0.37 -1.49 8.07
N VAL A 46 0.94 -1.79 8.10
CA VAL A 46 1.49 -3.06 7.60
C VAL A 46 1.28 -4.19 8.62
N ILE A 47 1.48 -3.92 9.92
CA ILE A 47 1.29 -4.92 10.99
C ILE A 47 -0.16 -5.36 11.07
N TRP A 48 -1.07 -4.39 11.04
CA TRP A 48 -2.50 -4.61 11.26
C TRP A 48 -3.23 -5.12 10.01
N CYS A 49 -2.54 -5.28 8.88
CA CYS A 49 -3.16 -5.80 7.66
C CYS A 49 -3.30 -7.32 7.74
N PRO A 50 -4.52 -7.87 7.92
CA PRO A 50 -4.71 -9.32 8.04
C PRO A 50 -4.37 -10.07 6.74
N GLU A 51 -4.59 -9.42 5.60
CA GLU A 51 -4.32 -10.00 4.27
C GLU A 51 -2.83 -9.95 3.88
N GLY A 52 -2.00 -9.23 4.65
CA GLY A 52 -0.61 -8.96 4.29
C GLY A 52 -0.47 -8.21 2.95
N ALA A 53 -1.47 -7.42 2.57
CA ALA A 53 -1.51 -6.70 1.29
C ALA A 53 -0.60 -5.44 1.26
N LEU A 54 -0.05 -5.04 2.41
CA LEU A 54 0.72 -3.81 2.56
C LEU A 54 2.20 -4.14 2.79
N THR A 55 3.08 -3.54 1.99
CA THR A 55 4.54 -3.72 2.14
C THR A 55 5.28 -2.41 1.99
N LEU A 56 6.32 -2.20 2.80
CA LEU A 56 7.21 -1.06 2.61
C LEU A 56 8.23 -1.38 1.51
N VAL A 57 8.31 -0.50 0.51
CA VAL A 57 9.27 -0.59 -0.59
C VAL A 57 9.95 0.75 -0.75
N THR A 58 11.17 0.75 -1.26
CA THR A 58 11.89 1.98 -1.58
C THR A 58 11.33 2.63 -2.85
N SER A 59 11.66 3.90 -3.03
CA SER A 59 11.37 4.64 -4.26
C SER A 59 11.91 3.93 -5.51
N ASP A 60 13.12 3.37 -5.41
CA ASP A 60 13.79 2.69 -6.52
C ASP A 60 13.03 1.43 -6.93
N VAL A 61 12.67 0.58 -5.96
CA VAL A 61 11.89 -0.65 -6.21
C VAL A 61 10.53 -0.31 -6.81
N ARG A 62 9.84 0.70 -6.27
CA ARG A 62 8.56 1.16 -6.83
C ARG A 62 8.71 1.66 -8.27
N SER A 63 9.77 2.40 -8.57
CA SER A 63 10.03 2.96 -9.90
C SER A 63 10.38 1.85 -10.90
N GLN A 64 11.19 0.86 -10.51
CA GLN A 64 11.50 -0.29 -11.34
C GLN A 64 10.24 -1.10 -11.67
N LYS A 65 9.39 -1.39 -10.67
CA LYS A 65 8.13 -2.12 -10.89
C LYS A 65 7.23 -1.36 -11.88
N ALA A 66 7.11 -0.04 -11.73
CA ALA A 66 6.34 0.79 -12.66
C ALA A 66 6.90 0.75 -14.09
N ARG A 67 8.24 0.80 -14.26
CA ARG A 67 8.89 0.68 -15.58
C ARG A 67 8.61 -0.68 -16.22
N ILE A 68 8.74 -1.77 -15.47
CA ILE A 68 8.49 -3.14 -15.96
C ILE A 68 7.02 -3.29 -16.37
N THR A 69 6.07 -2.86 -15.53
CA THR A 69 4.64 -2.92 -15.86
C THR A 69 4.30 -2.09 -17.10
N ALA A 70 4.95 -0.93 -17.29
CA ALA A 70 4.76 -0.11 -18.50
C ALA A 70 5.27 -0.83 -19.76
N VAL A 71 6.46 -1.44 -19.71
CA VAL A 71 7.03 -2.21 -20.83
C VAL A 71 6.15 -3.41 -21.16
N ASN A 72 5.71 -4.17 -20.15
CA ASN A 72 4.85 -5.35 -20.35
C ASN A 72 3.46 -5.02 -20.93
N LYS A 73 3.01 -3.77 -20.87
CA LYS A 73 1.75 -3.33 -21.49
C LYS A 73 1.91 -2.88 -22.95
N LEU A 74 3.16 -2.74 -23.43
CA LEU A 74 3.44 -2.34 -24.82
C LEU A 74 3.48 -3.52 -25.79
N PHE A 75 3.62 -4.74 -25.26
CA PHE A 75 3.62 -6.01 -26.00
C PHE A 75 2.41 -6.83 -25.57
#